data_AF-D0N2N5-F1
#
_entry.id   AF-D0N2N5-F1
#
_cell.length_a   1.000
_cell.length_b   1.000
_cell.length_c   1.000
_cell.angle_alpha   90.00
_cell.angle_beta   90.00
_cell.angle_gamma   90.00
#
_symmetry.space_group_name_H-M   'P 1'
#
loop_
_entity.id
_entity.type
_entity.pdbx_description
1 polymer ?
#
loop_
_entity_poly.entity_id
_entity_poly.type
_entity_poly.pdbx_seq_one_letter_code
_entity_poly.pdbx_strand_id
1 'polypeptide(L)'
;MSLNIITKPLSKKGSYLILLRPPNLDVGHWTAVYNGEYFDSMGEGPPRKYGIKRYNSKQYQGTYGDYCGPFCLLWLYSKQHNQPNIFKKMKDLNLTILE
;
A
#
# COMPACT_ATOMS: atom_id res chain seq x y z
N MET A 1 19.79 -7.18 5.90
CA MET A 1 18.92 -7.22 4.70
C MET A 1 19.32 -6.07 3.79
N SER A 2 19.78 -6.35 2.57
CA SER A 2 19.94 -5.31 1.55
C SER A 2 18.56 -4.95 0.98
N LEU A 3 18.18 -3.68 1.03
CA LEU A 3 16.99 -3.18 0.34
C LEU A 3 17.23 -3.29 -1.18
N ASN A 4 16.39 -4.07 -1.87
CA ASN A 4 16.45 -4.18 -3.32
C ASN A 4 15.85 -2.92 -3.96
N ILE A 5 16.70 -2.05 -4.49
CA ILE A 5 16.28 -0.84 -5.20
C ILE A 5 15.66 -1.23 -6.54
N ILE A 6 14.48 -0.67 -6.84
CA ILE A 6 13.82 -0.87 -8.13
C ILE A 6 14.55 -0.07 -9.20
N THR A 7 15.32 -0.76 -10.05
CA THR A 7 16.09 -0.15 -11.17
C THR A 7 15.46 -0.39 -12.53
N LYS A 8 14.44 -1.25 -12.61
CA LYS A 8 13.69 -1.60 -13.83
C LYS A 8 12.20 -1.69 -13.50
N PRO A 9 11.30 -1.58 -14.49
CA PRO A 9 9.86 -1.80 -14.28
C PRO A 9 9.59 -3.13 -13.58
N LEU A 10 8.61 -3.13 -12.66
CA LEU A 10 8.21 -4.36 -11.98
C LEU A 10 7.52 -5.31 -12.95
N SER A 11 7.65 -6.62 -12.71
CA SER A 11 6.86 -7.62 -13.44
C SER A 11 5.37 -7.35 -13.22
N LYS A 12 4.58 -7.55 -14.28
CA LYS A 12 3.12 -7.45 -14.23
C LYS A 12 2.46 -8.58 -13.44
N LYS A 13 3.21 -9.62 -13.05
CA LYS A 13 2.72 -10.76 -12.25
C LYS A 13 3.44 -10.79 -10.91
N GLY A 14 2.70 -11.10 -9.84
CA GLY A 14 3.22 -11.27 -8.49
C GLY A 14 2.76 -10.18 -7.52
N SER A 15 3.27 -10.28 -6.29
CA SER A 15 2.99 -9.36 -5.18
C SER A 15 4.27 -8.62 -4.79
N TYR A 16 4.16 -7.31 -4.56
CA TYR A 16 5.28 -6.47 -4.12
C TYR A 16 4.83 -5.54 -3.01
N LEU A 17 5.68 -5.38 -2.00
CA LEU A 17 5.64 -4.26 -1.08
C LEU A 17 6.70 -3.25 -1.53
N ILE A 18 6.30 -2.00 -1.66
CA ILE A 18 7.17 -0.92 -2.13
C ILE A 18 7.21 0.15 -1.04
N LEU A 19 8.41 0.43 -0.57
CA LEU A 19 8.68 1.54 0.32
C LEU A 19 9.01 2.78 -0.52
N LEU A 20 8.14 3.77 -0.49
CA LEU A 20 8.39 5.09 -1.04
C LEU A 20 9.09 5.93 0.01
N ARG A 21 10.37 6.24 -0.22
CA ARG A 21 11.21 6.96 0.72
C ARG A 21 12.09 7.96 -0.01
N PRO A 22 12.02 9.26 0.32
CA PRO A 22 12.97 10.24 -0.16
C PRO A 22 14.40 9.89 0.27
N PRO A 23 15.44 10.24 -0.51
CA PRO A 23 16.82 10.10 -0.06
C PRO A 23 17.00 10.82 1.28
N ASN A 24 17.65 10.16 2.24
CA ASN A 24 18.01 10.71 3.56
C ASN A 24 16.87 10.86 4.59
N LEU A 25 15.72 10.20 4.42
CA LEU A 25 14.70 10.08 5.47
C LEU A 25 14.59 8.64 5.98
N ASP A 26 14.48 8.46 7.30
CA ASP A 26 14.25 7.15 7.90
C ASP A 26 12.79 6.69 7.81
N VAL A 27 11.88 7.64 7.67
CA VAL A 27 10.44 7.41 7.49
C VAL A 27 10.12 7.35 6.01
N GLY A 28 9.24 6.41 5.64
CA GLY A 28 8.71 6.30 4.29
C GLY A 28 7.28 5.81 4.30
N HIS A 29 6.69 5.73 3.12
CA HIS A 29 5.32 5.31 2.91
C HIS A 29 5.27 3.94 2.25
N TRP A 30 4.54 3.00 2.85
CA TRP A 30 4.39 1.65 2.31
C TRP A 30 3.23 1.59 1.33
N THR A 31 3.48 0.96 0.18
CA THR A 31 2.52 0.76 -0.90
C THR A 31 2.60 -0.68 -1.39
N ALA A 32 1.57 -1.17 -2.08
CA ALA A 32 1.52 -2.55 -2.54
C ALA A 32 1.21 -2.65 -4.04
N VAL A 33 1.67 -3.73 -4.66
CA VAL A 33 1.31 -4.10 -6.02
C VAL A 33 0.91 -5.55 -6.07
N TYR A 34 -0.18 -5.86 -6.76
CA TYR A 34 -0.59 -7.23 -7.08
C TYR A 34 -0.97 -7.31 -8.56
N ASN A 35 -0.28 -8.18 -9.31
CA ASN A 35 -0.55 -8.42 -10.72
C ASN A 35 -0.73 -7.14 -11.56
N GLY A 36 0.15 -6.14 -11.32
CA GLY A 36 0.15 -4.86 -12.03
C GLY A 36 -0.93 -3.85 -11.60
N GLU A 37 -1.68 -4.14 -10.54
CA GLU A 37 -2.55 -3.18 -9.85
C GLU A 37 -1.82 -2.63 -8.62
N TYR A 38 -1.84 -1.32 -8.45
CA TYR A 38 -1.21 -0.61 -7.34
C TYR A 38 -2.22 -0.24 -6.27
N PHE A 39 -1.76 -0.25 -5.04
CA PHE A 39 -2.50 0.16 -3.87
C PHE A 39 -1.69 1.13 -3.03
N ASP A 40 -2.36 2.24 -2.72
CA ASP A 40 -1.94 3.23 -1.74
C ASP A 40 -3.10 3.42 -0.77
N SER A 41 -2.84 3.29 0.53
CA SER A 41 -3.85 3.47 1.57
C SER A 41 -4.41 4.91 1.61
N MET A 42 -3.70 5.88 1.04
CA MET A 42 -4.14 7.26 0.89
C MET A 42 -4.94 7.50 -0.41
N GLY A 43 -5.05 6.50 -1.29
CA GLY A 43 -5.75 6.62 -2.58
C GLY A 43 -4.90 7.27 -3.69
N GLU A 44 -3.61 7.47 -3.45
CA GLU A 44 -2.68 8.08 -4.41
C GLU A 44 -2.30 7.13 -5.56
N GLY A 45 -1.94 7.72 -6.70
CA GLY A 45 -1.53 6.98 -7.88
C GLY A 45 -0.09 6.42 -7.80
N PRO A 46 0.24 5.38 -8.60
CA PRO A 46 1.59 4.82 -8.63
C PRO A 46 2.60 5.78 -9.24
N PRO A 47 3.90 5.66 -8.89
CA PRO A 47 4.97 6.27 -9.66
C PRO A 47 5.01 5.65 -11.07
N ARG A 48 4.48 6.38 -12.06
CA ARG A 48 4.28 5.88 -13.44
C ARG A 48 5.56 5.35 -14.12
N LYS A 49 6.73 5.81 -13.66
CA LYS A 49 8.05 5.36 -14.15
C LYS A 49 8.29 3.84 -14.00
N TYR A 50 7.53 3.14 -13.15
CA TYR A 50 7.66 1.69 -12.96
C TYR A 50 6.68 0.86 -13.81
N GLY A 51 5.95 1.49 -14.73
CA GLY A 51 5.07 0.80 -15.68
C GLY A 51 3.72 0.35 -15.09
N ILE A 52 3.40 0.77 -13.87
CA ILE A 52 2.11 0.47 -13.22
C ILE A 52 1.10 1.55 -13.58
N LYS A 53 -0.06 1.15 -14.11
CA LYS A 53 -1.10 2.09 -14.60
C LYS A 53 -2.45 1.95 -13.90
N ARG A 54 -2.71 0.80 -13.28
CA ARG A 54 -3.99 0.52 -12.61
C ARG A 54 -3.83 0.75 -11.12
N TYR A 55 -4.77 1.49 -10.52
CA TYR A 55 -4.83 1.67 -9.08
C TYR A 55 -6.26 2.00 -8.65
N ASN A 56 -6.51 1.91 -7.35
CA ASN A 56 -7.76 2.31 -6.73
C ASN A 56 -7.56 3.65 -6.01
N SER A 57 -8.38 4.65 -6.29
CA SER A 57 -8.32 5.97 -5.67
C SER A 57 -9.05 6.06 -4.32
N LYS A 58 -9.59 4.94 -3.82
CA LYS A 58 -10.24 4.91 -2.50
C LYS A 58 -9.21 5.15 -1.40
N GLN A 59 -9.45 6.18 -0.61
CA GLN A 59 -8.70 6.49 0.59
C GLN A 59 -9.20 5.65 1.78
N TYR A 60 -8.27 5.01 2.48
CA TYR A 60 -8.52 4.19 3.68
C TYR A 60 -7.92 4.81 4.95
N GLN A 61 -6.95 5.71 4.81
CA GLN A 61 -6.36 6.46 5.91
C GLN A 61 -6.10 7.93 5.53
N GLY A 62 -6.01 8.79 6.53
CA GLY A 62 -5.56 10.17 6.36
C GLY A 62 -4.06 10.27 6.03
N THR A 63 -3.63 11.45 5.59
CA THR A 63 -2.23 11.77 5.26
C THR A 63 -1.27 11.56 6.45
N TYR A 64 -1.77 11.73 7.67
CA TYR A 64 -1.01 11.56 8.92
C TYR A 64 -1.27 10.22 9.61
N GLY A 65 -1.87 9.25 8.90
CA GLY A 65 -2.11 7.91 9.44
C GLY A 65 -0.89 7.00 9.30
N ASP A 66 -0.48 6.37 10.40
CA ASP A 66 0.71 5.51 10.47
C ASP A 66 0.44 4.03 10.07
N TYR A 67 -0.71 3.75 9.44
CA TYR A 67 -1.18 2.38 9.16
C TYR A 67 -0.99 1.92 7.71
N CYS A 68 -0.19 2.63 6.91
CA CYS A 68 0.00 2.33 5.48
C CYS A 68 0.48 0.89 5.23
N GLY A 69 1.43 0.40 6.03
CA GLY A 69 1.95 -0.97 5.96
C GLY A 69 0.87 -2.05 6.22
N PRO A 70 0.16 -2.01 7.36
CA PRO A 70 -0.97 -2.91 7.63
C PRO A 70 -2.04 -2.92 6.52
N PHE A 71 -2.42 -1.75 5.99
CA PHE A 71 -3.37 -1.67 4.87
C PHE A 71 -2.84 -2.37 3.61
N CYS A 72 -1.55 -2.23 3.31
CA CYS A 72 -0.91 -2.93 2.18
C CYS A 72 -0.98 -4.45 2.33
N LEU A 73 -0.65 -4.97 3.51
CA LEU A 73 -0.71 -6.40 3.80
C LEU A 73 -2.14 -6.94 3.67
N LEU A 74 -3.11 -6.22 4.23
CA LEU A 74 -4.51 -6.62 4.14
C LEU A 74 -5.04 -6.58 2.71
N TRP A 75 -4.65 -5.56 1.93
CA TRP A 75 -5.01 -5.45 0.53
C TRP A 75 -4.44 -6.62 -0.29
N LEU A 76 -3.15 -6.94 -0.11
CA LEU A 76 -2.52 -8.08 -0.76
C LEU A 76 -3.23 -9.39 -0.42
N TYR A 77 -3.50 -9.63 0.86
CA TYR A 77 -4.26 -10.80 1.30
C TYR A 77 -5.64 -10.86 0.60
N SER A 78 -6.37 -9.74 0.57
CA SER A 78 -7.68 -9.68 -0.09
C SER A 78 -7.63 -10.05 -1.57
N LYS A 79 -6.56 -9.66 -2.28
CA LYS A 79 -6.38 -9.93 -3.70
C LYS A 79 -5.90 -11.37 -3.96
N GLN A 80 -4.97 -11.86 -3.15
CA GLN A 80 -4.41 -13.21 -3.27
C GLN A 80 -5.43 -14.30 -2.94
N HIS A 81 -6.32 -14.04 -1.98
CA HIS A 81 -7.32 -15.01 -1.50
C HIS A 81 -8.74 -14.74 -2.01
N ASN A 82 -8.92 -13.75 -2.90
CA ASN A 82 -10.23 -13.33 -3.41
C ASN A 82 -11.23 -12.98 -2.30
N GLN A 83 -10.78 -12.22 -1.30
CA GLN A 83 -11.55 -11.79 -0.12
C GLN A 83 -11.74 -10.25 -0.08
N PRO A 84 -12.41 -9.63 -1.07
CA PRO A 84 -12.53 -8.17 -1.16
C PRO A 84 -13.33 -7.54 0.00
N ASN A 85 -14.18 -8.32 0.67
CA ASN A 85 -15.02 -7.85 1.77
C ASN A 85 -14.25 -7.70 3.10
N ILE A 86 -12.98 -8.10 3.17
CA ILE A 86 -12.22 -8.07 4.43
C ILE A 86 -12.11 -6.65 5.02
N PHE A 87 -12.06 -5.63 4.16
CA PHE A 87 -12.06 -4.22 4.57
C PHE A 87 -13.35 -3.79 5.28
N LYS A 88 -14.50 -4.42 4.99
CA LYS A 88 -15.77 -4.10 5.66
C LYS A 88 -15.79 -4.50 7.14
N LYS A 89 -14.90 -5.42 7.52
CA LYS A 89 -14.77 -5.92 8.89
C LYS A 89 -13.74 -5.13 9.71
N MET A 90 -13.03 -4.17 9.11
CA MET A 90 -12.13 -3.30 9.85
C MET A 90 -12.94 -2.36 10.72
N LYS A 91 -12.55 -2.27 12.00
CA LYS A 91 -13.14 -1.36 12.98
C LYS A 91 -12.02 -0.51 13.51
N ASP A 92 -12.19 0.80 13.36
CA ASP A 92 -11.35 1.77 14.04
C ASP A 92 -11.96 1.99 15.43
N LEU A 93 -11.30 1.46 16.45
CA LEU A 93 -11.59 1.79 17.83
C LEU A 93 -10.85 3.10 18.09
N ASN A 94 -11.50 4.23 17.81
CA ASN A 94 -10.91 5.54 18.05
C ASN A 94 -10.66 5.72 19.57
N LEU A 95 -9.44 5.41 20.03
CA LEU A 95 -9.07 5.39 21.45
C LEU A 95 -8.96 6.80 22.06
N THR A 96 -9.14 7.86 21.27
CA THR A 96 -9.20 9.24 21.78
C THR A 96 -10.44 9.55 22.62
N ILE A 97 -11.38 8.61 22.75
CA ILE A 97 -12.59 8.74 23.58
C ILE A 97 -12.41 8.05 24.97
N LEU A 98 -11.21 7.55 25.28
CA LEU A 98 -10.89 7.05 26.62
C LEU A 98 -10.19 8.15 27.44
N GLU A 99 -10.92 9.25 27.67
CA GLU A 99 -10.71 10.17 28.81
C GLU A 99 -11.97 10.18 29.68
#